data_AF-A0A6I1FLL9-F1
#
_entry.id   AF-A0A6I1FLL9-F1
#
_cell.length_a   1.000
_cell.length_b   1.000
_cell.length_c   1.000
_cell.angle_alpha   90.00
_cell.angle_beta   90.00
_cell.angle_gamma   90.00
#
_symmetry.space_group_name_H-M   'P 1'
#
loop_
_entity.id
_entity.type
_entity.pdbx_description
1 polymer ?
#
loop_
_entity_poly.entity_id
_entity_poly.type
_entity_poly.pdbx_seq_one_letter_code
_entity_poly.pdbx_strand_id
1 'polypeptide(L)'
;MKKNIFITVLLVLMLSLFGLASATKSTSGSASQKDNDAVKVYGPGGPLGPMKELAEQFTKETGIKVEVTAGPEEKWIGQAKKDADIIYGGSEYMLTNFTLNHPGMIDKKTRTELYPRAAGILVRKGNPKNIQSLEDLTKKGVKIIDVNGAGQLGLWEDLAGRKGLIPGIERNIALSVKSSAEAIELWKANSKYDAWITYESWHYRLKDVTELVQLPEEDKLYRGTPISMTSKSDSKKEARKFIQYLKTEKSHQVFQKWGWK
;
A
#
# COMPACT_ATOMS: atom_id res chain seq x y z
N MET A 1 63.53 -14.94 -40.56
CA MET A 1 63.78 -16.13 -39.71
C MET A 1 62.58 -17.06 -39.80
N LYS A 2 62.80 -18.30 -40.28
CA LYS A 2 61.95 -19.52 -40.27
C LYS A 2 60.48 -19.33 -40.75
N LYS A 3 60.07 -19.58 -42.01
CA LYS A 3 60.02 -20.82 -42.84
C LYS A 3 59.49 -22.06 -42.11
N ASN A 4 58.31 -22.55 -42.55
CA ASN A 4 57.96 -23.94 -42.96
C ASN A 4 56.42 -24.04 -43.13
N ILE A 5 55.86 -24.12 -44.35
CA ILE A 5 55.76 -25.26 -45.29
C ILE A 5 54.51 -26.13 -45.05
N PHE A 6 53.65 -26.11 -46.09
CA PHE A 6 52.59 -27.01 -46.56
C PHE A 6 52.64 -28.49 -46.14
N ILE A 7 51.47 -29.16 -46.11
CA ILE A 7 51.13 -30.48 -46.72
C ILE A 7 49.63 -30.75 -46.42
N THR A 8 48.71 -30.59 -47.39
CA THR A 8 48.12 -31.61 -48.30
C THR A 8 46.93 -32.40 -47.72
N VAL A 9 45.74 -32.06 -48.22
CA VAL A 9 44.59 -32.90 -48.66
C VAL A 9 44.50 -34.34 -48.16
N LEU A 10 43.36 -34.69 -47.53
CA LEU A 10 42.70 -35.96 -47.82
C LEU A 10 41.17 -35.78 -47.91
N LEU A 11 40.68 -36.06 -49.11
CA LEU A 11 39.30 -36.15 -49.54
C LEU A 11 38.82 -37.59 -49.28
N VAL A 12 37.68 -37.78 -48.59
CA VAL A 12 36.91 -39.03 -48.68
C VAL A 12 35.45 -38.66 -48.89
N LEU A 13 34.97 -39.03 -50.08
CA LEU A 13 33.60 -38.95 -50.56
C LEU A 13 32.81 -40.21 -50.17
N MET A 14 31.49 -40.12 -50.34
CA MET A 14 30.45 -41.17 -50.37
C MET A 14 29.73 -41.46 -49.03
N LEU A 15 28.40 -41.55 -48.94
CA LEU A 15 27.34 -41.70 -49.94
C LEU A 15 25.99 -41.22 -49.35
N SER A 16 25.13 -40.81 -50.26
CA SER A 16 23.75 -40.34 -50.15
C SER A 16 22.78 -41.19 -49.32
N LEU A 17 21.81 -40.53 -48.67
CA LEU A 17 20.43 -41.02 -48.60
C LEU A 17 19.44 -39.84 -48.66
N PHE A 18 18.70 -39.82 -49.75
CA PHE A 18 17.49 -39.01 -49.96
C PHE A 18 16.47 -39.28 -48.85
N GLY A 19 15.99 -38.21 -48.22
CA GLY A 19 14.82 -38.24 -47.34
C GLY A 19 13.93 -37.05 -47.65
N LEU A 20 13.07 -37.19 -48.66
CA LEU A 20 11.91 -36.32 -48.86
C LEU A 20 10.96 -36.57 -47.69
N ALA A 21 10.79 -35.59 -46.79
CA ALA A 21 9.72 -35.61 -45.81
C ALA A 21 9.08 -34.22 -45.74
N SER A 22 7.82 -34.23 -46.15
CA SER A 22 6.80 -33.18 -46.19
C SER A 22 6.97 -32.00 -45.22
N ALA A 23 6.79 -30.82 -45.79
CA ALA A 23 6.53 -29.58 -45.06
C ALA A 23 5.26 -29.70 -44.21
N THR A 24 5.40 -30.09 -42.95
CA THR A 24 4.43 -29.74 -41.91
C THR A 24 4.76 -28.35 -41.43
N LYS A 25 4.01 -27.36 -41.94
CA LYS A 25 3.85 -26.05 -41.30
C LYS A 25 3.34 -26.30 -39.88
N SER A 26 4.26 -26.37 -38.93
CA SER A 26 3.93 -26.18 -37.52
C SER A 26 3.49 -24.73 -37.41
N THR A 27 2.17 -24.51 -37.49
CA THR A 27 1.53 -23.31 -36.97
C THR A 27 1.76 -23.31 -35.46
N SER A 28 2.94 -22.89 -35.04
CA SER A 28 3.11 -22.27 -33.74
C SER A 28 2.23 -21.03 -33.80
N GLY A 29 1.01 -21.16 -33.28
CA GLY A 29 0.22 -20.01 -32.90
C GLY A 29 1.05 -19.22 -31.91
N SER A 30 1.82 -18.26 -32.42
CA SER A 30 2.20 -17.08 -31.67
C SER A 30 0.89 -16.43 -31.28
N ALA A 31 0.35 -16.86 -30.14
CA ALA A 31 -0.56 -16.01 -29.38
C ALA A 31 0.20 -14.70 -29.24
N SER A 32 -0.23 -13.69 -29.97
CA SER A 32 0.26 -12.33 -29.78
C SER A 32 0.03 -12.03 -28.31
N GLN A 33 1.12 -12.05 -27.57
CA GLN A 33 1.19 -11.58 -26.20
C GLN A 33 0.86 -10.10 -26.33
N LYS A 34 -0.43 -9.75 -26.22
CA LYS A 34 -0.88 -8.36 -26.13
C LYS A 34 0.02 -7.70 -25.11
N ASP A 35 0.60 -6.56 -25.47
CA ASP A 35 1.33 -5.70 -24.54
C ASP A 35 0.58 -5.69 -23.22
N ASN A 36 1.20 -6.30 -22.21
CA ASN A 36 0.56 -6.54 -20.93
C ASN A 36 0.74 -5.25 -20.14
N ASP A 37 -0.11 -4.26 -20.47
CA ASP A 37 -0.15 -3.00 -19.73
C ASP A 37 -0.27 -3.32 -18.23
N ALA A 38 0.59 -2.68 -17.44
CA ALA A 38 0.63 -2.93 -16.00
C ALA A 38 -0.73 -2.59 -15.37
N VAL A 39 -1.18 -3.42 -14.41
CA VAL A 39 -2.35 -3.08 -13.59
C VAL A 39 -2.04 -1.81 -12.80
N LYS A 40 -2.81 -0.75 -13.03
CA LYS A 40 -2.60 0.56 -12.39
C LYS A 40 -3.41 0.68 -11.10
N VAL A 41 -2.70 0.83 -9.99
CA VAL A 41 -3.28 0.88 -8.64
C VAL A 41 -3.03 2.25 -8.03
N TYR A 42 -4.10 2.91 -7.56
CA TYR A 42 -4.02 4.23 -6.93
C TYR A 42 -4.61 4.25 -5.52
N GLY A 43 -4.04 5.07 -4.64
CA GLY A 43 -4.60 5.28 -3.31
C GLY A 43 -3.74 6.16 -2.39
N PRO A 44 -4.03 6.18 -1.08
CA PRO A 44 -3.31 7.03 -0.14
C PRO A 44 -1.95 6.46 0.25
N GLY A 45 -1.07 7.35 0.76
CA GLY A 45 0.28 7.00 1.17
C GLY A 45 0.40 6.10 2.42
N GLY A 46 -0.65 6.01 3.25
CA GLY A 46 -0.63 5.21 4.48
C GLY A 46 -0.38 3.72 4.20
N PRO A 47 -1.26 3.03 3.45
CA PRO A 47 -1.08 1.62 3.06
C PRO A 47 0.00 1.37 2.00
N LEU A 48 0.76 2.39 1.58
CA LEU A 48 1.69 2.27 0.44
C LEU A 48 2.77 1.19 0.64
N GLY A 49 3.29 1.03 1.86
CA GLY A 49 4.31 0.05 2.19
C GLY A 49 3.91 -1.39 1.80
N PRO A 50 2.87 -1.96 2.41
CA PRO A 50 2.41 -3.30 2.07
C PRO A 50 1.93 -3.41 0.61
N MET A 51 1.26 -2.37 0.08
CA MET A 51 0.77 -2.40 -1.31
C MET A 51 1.91 -2.51 -2.34
N LYS A 52 3.01 -1.78 -2.15
CA LYS A 52 4.20 -1.88 -3.02
C LYS A 52 4.91 -3.22 -2.88
N GLU A 53 5.16 -3.66 -1.63
CA GLU A 53 5.82 -4.94 -1.38
C GLU A 53 5.05 -6.10 -2.02
N LEU A 54 3.72 -6.10 -1.92
CA LEU A 54 2.88 -7.13 -2.51
C LEU A 54 2.72 -7.00 -4.03
N ALA A 55 2.73 -5.79 -4.59
CA ALA A 55 2.77 -5.60 -6.04
C ALA A 55 4.05 -6.18 -6.65
N GLU A 56 5.21 -5.99 -6.01
CA GLU A 56 6.49 -6.55 -6.42
C GLU A 56 6.50 -8.08 -6.32
N GLN A 57 6.03 -8.64 -5.19
CA GLN A 57 5.94 -10.10 -5.00
C GLN A 57 4.99 -10.74 -6.02
N PHE A 58 3.80 -10.17 -6.21
CA PHE A 58 2.83 -10.66 -7.19
C PHE A 58 3.39 -10.61 -8.61
N THR A 59 4.08 -9.52 -8.98
CA THR A 59 4.72 -9.38 -10.30
C THR A 59 5.76 -10.47 -10.51
N LYS A 60 6.60 -10.73 -9.51
CA LYS A 60 7.63 -11.78 -9.56
C LYS A 60 7.04 -13.18 -9.70
N GLU A 61 5.93 -13.44 -9.02
CA GLU A 61 5.31 -14.77 -8.97
C GLU A 61 4.45 -15.10 -10.19
N THR A 62 3.83 -14.08 -10.81
CA THR A 62 2.82 -14.30 -11.84
C THR A 62 3.21 -13.76 -13.22
N GLY A 63 4.24 -12.91 -13.29
CA GLY A 63 4.59 -12.15 -14.50
C GLY A 63 3.61 -11.03 -14.85
N ILE A 64 2.55 -10.82 -14.07
CA ILE A 64 1.59 -9.72 -14.26
C ILE A 64 2.14 -8.48 -13.55
N LYS A 65 2.51 -7.45 -14.32
CA LYS A 65 3.06 -6.20 -13.77
C LYS A 65 1.98 -5.41 -13.04
N VAL A 66 2.28 -4.93 -11.84
CA VAL A 66 1.42 -4.05 -11.04
C VAL A 66 2.19 -2.78 -10.68
N GLU A 67 1.59 -1.62 -10.94
CA GLU A 67 2.17 -0.31 -10.62
C GLU A 67 1.31 0.43 -9.59
N VAL A 68 1.91 0.75 -8.44
CA VAL A 68 1.23 1.43 -7.33
C VAL A 68 1.66 2.89 -7.26
N THR A 69 0.71 3.79 -7.54
CA THR A 69 0.86 5.24 -7.36
C THR A 69 0.10 5.67 -6.11
N ALA A 70 0.76 6.39 -5.20
CA ALA A 70 0.10 6.80 -3.97
C ALA A 70 0.49 8.19 -3.48
N GLY A 71 -0.43 8.81 -2.76
CA GLY A 71 -0.27 10.14 -2.21
C GLY A 71 -1.62 10.83 -2.00
N PRO A 72 -1.61 12.15 -1.79
CA PRO A 72 -2.81 12.96 -1.84
C PRO A 72 -3.54 12.80 -3.18
N GLU A 73 -4.87 12.71 -3.13
CA GLU A 73 -5.70 12.39 -4.30
C GLU A 73 -5.49 13.36 -5.47
N GLU A 74 -5.37 14.66 -5.16
CA GLU A 74 -5.16 15.71 -6.13
C GLU A 74 -3.89 15.52 -6.98
N LYS A 75 -2.91 14.74 -6.49
CA LYS A 75 -1.68 14.45 -7.23
C LYS A 75 -1.82 13.35 -8.27
N TRP A 76 -2.81 12.47 -8.15
CA TRP A 76 -2.94 11.28 -9.02
C TRP A 76 -4.29 11.12 -9.71
N ILE A 77 -5.34 11.83 -9.28
CA ILE A 77 -6.70 11.67 -9.83
C ILE A 77 -6.79 11.94 -11.33
N GLY A 78 -6.02 12.91 -11.85
CA GLY A 78 -6.01 13.23 -13.27
C GLY A 78 -5.53 12.06 -14.14
N GLN A 79 -4.57 11.27 -13.65
CA GLN A 79 -4.10 10.08 -14.33
C GLN A 79 -5.03 8.89 -14.07
N ALA A 80 -5.46 8.69 -12.83
CA ALA A 80 -6.37 7.60 -12.47
C ALA A 80 -7.70 7.64 -13.27
N LYS A 81 -8.22 8.81 -13.61
CA LYS A 81 -9.40 8.95 -14.50
C LYS A 81 -9.19 8.38 -15.90
N LYS A 82 -7.94 8.22 -16.34
CA LYS A 82 -7.57 7.69 -17.65
C LYS A 82 -7.30 6.20 -17.61
N ASP A 83 -6.60 5.73 -16.57
CA ASP A 83 -5.97 4.40 -16.60
C ASP A 83 -6.11 3.57 -15.32
N ALA A 84 -6.77 4.05 -14.26
CA ALA A 84 -6.84 3.29 -13.03
C ALA A 84 -7.61 1.98 -13.23
N ASP A 85 -7.01 0.88 -12.78
CA ASP A 85 -7.68 -0.42 -12.68
C ASP A 85 -8.24 -0.65 -11.28
N ILE A 86 -7.52 -0.18 -10.26
CA ILE A 86 -7.84 -0.39 -8.84
C ILE A 86 -7.64 0.91 -8.07
N ILE A 87 -8.60 1.24 -7.20
CA ILE A 87 -8.47 2.28 -6.18
C ILE A 87 -8.55 1.64 -4.79
N TYR A 88 -7.64 2.01 -3.89
CA TYR A 88 -7.68 1.62 -2.48
C TYR A 88 -7.74 2.84 -1.55
N GLY A 89 -8.26 2.65 -0.34
CA GLY A 89 -8.38 3.66 0.71
C GLY A 89 -7.56 3.32 1.95
N GLY A 90 -7.36 4.32 2.81
CA GLY A 90 -6.74 4.16 4.14
C GLY A 90 -7.75 4.02 5.28
N SER A 91 -9.04 4.04 4.93
CA SER A 91 -10.23 3.83 5.76
C SER A 91 -11.46 3.77 4.84
N GLU A 92 -12.56 3.15 5.31
CA GLU A 92 -13.82 3.03 4.56
C GLU A 92 -14.37 4.37 4.04
N TYR A 93 -14.35 5.40 4.88
CA TYR A 93 -14.86 6.72 4.48
C TYR A 93 -14.11 7.30 3.29
N MET A 94 -12.81 6.99 3.11
CA MET A 94 -12.03 7.52 2.00
C MET A 94 -12.54 6.98 0.66
N LEU A 95 -12.74 5.67 0.55
CA LEU A 95 -13.23 5.09 -0.71
C LEU A 95 -14.71 5.44 -0.95
N THR A 96 -15.50 5.62 0.12
CA THR A 96 -16.85 6.16 0.03
C THR A 96 -16.86 7.59 -0.51
N ASN A 97 -16.05 8.50 0.06
CA ASN A 97 -15.94 9.88 -0.41
C ASN A 97 -15.38 9.95 -1.84
N PHE A 98 -14.40 9.11 -2.18
CA PHE A 98 -13.91 8.98 -3.55
C PHE A 98 -15.04 8.65 -4.53
N THR A 99 -15.91 7.71 -4.16
CA THR A 99 -17.07 7.30 -4.99
C THR A 99 -18.11 8.42 -5.13
N LEU A 100 -18.30 9.23 -4.09
CA LEU A 100 -19.19 10.40 -4.13
C LEU A 100 -18.61 11.52 -5.02
N ASN A 101 -17.30 11.77 -4.92
CA ASN A 101 -16.61 12.83 -5.65
C ASN A 101 -16.34 12.48 -7.12
N HIS A 102 -16.24 11.18 -7.45
CA HIS A 102 -16.03 10.69 -8.82
C HIS A 102 -17.10 9.66 -9.21
N PRO A 103 -18.37 10.09 -9.41
CA PRO A 103 -19.46 9.19 -9.74
C PRO A 103 -19.15 8.32 -10.97
N GLY A 104 -19.44 7.02 -10.86
CA GLY A 104 -19.25 6.05 -11.93
C GLY A 104 -17.82 5.51 -12.10
N MET A 105 -16.83 6.04 -11.38
CA MET A 105 -15.44 5.57 -11.49
C MET A 105 -15.22 4.19 -10.86
N ILE A 106 -15.91 3.88 -9.75
CA ILE A 106 -15.74 2.63 -8.98
C ILE A 106 -16.82 1.60 -9.33
N ASP A 107 -16.41 0.34 -9.56
CA ASP A 107 -17.33 -0.80 -9.59
C ASP A 107 -17.62 -1.25 -8.16
N LYS A 108 -18.72 -0.73 -7.59
CA LYS A 108 -19.15 -0.99 -6.21
C LYS A 108 -19.29 -2.48 -5.87
N LYS A 109 -19.54 -3.36 -6.86
CA LYS A 109 -19.68 -4.81 -6.64
C LYS A 109 -18.35 -5.49 -6.33
N THR A 110 -17.23 -4.84 -6.66
CA THR A 110 -15.88 -5.36 -6.43
C THR A 110 -15.24 -4.83 -5.15
N ARG A 111 -15.92 -3.93 -4.44
CA ARG A 111 -15.45 -3.38 -3.17
C ARG A 111 -15.30 -4.51 -2.15
N THR A 112 -14.13 -4.59 -1.53
CA THR A 112 -13.84 -5.52 -0.45
C THR A 112 -12.89 -4.87 0.55
N GLU A 113 -12.86 -5.42 1.76
CA GLU A 113 -11.91 -5.04 2.79
C GLU A 113 -10.71 -5.98 2.76
N LEU A 114 -9.51 -5.42 2.87
CA LEU A 114 -8.28 -6.20 3.03
C LEU A 114 -8.09 -6.52 4.51
N TYR A 115 -7.46 -5.60 5.24
CA TYR A 115 -7.10 -5.78 6.63
C TYR A 115 -7.34 -4.49 7.41
N PRO A 116 -7.77 -4.58 8.68
CA PRO A 116 -7.85 -3.43 9.56
C PRO A 116 -6.49 -3.08 10.16
N ARG A 117 -6.37 -1.85 10.64
CA ARG A 117 -5.28 -1.41 11.53
C ARG A 117 -5.84 -0.62 12.69
N ALA A 118 -5.21 -0.77 13.85
CA ALA A 118 -5.61 -0.08 15.07
C ALA A 118 -5.14 1.38 15.04
N ALA A 119 -5.97 2.27 15.58
CA ALA A 119 -5.55 3.55 16.08
C ALA A 119 -4.71 3.35 17.36
N GLY A 120 -3.83 4.29 17.65
CA GLY A 120 -2.96 4.26 18.81
C GLY A 120 -2.35 5.62 19.10
N ILE A 121 -1.61 5.68 20.20
CA ILE A 121 -0.92 6.88 20.65
C ILE A 121 0.58 6.62 20.50
N LEU A 122 1.23 7.36 19.62
CA LEU A 122 2.68 7.36 19.52
C LEU A 122 3.25 8.43 20.44
N VAL A 123 4.22 8.06 21.26
CA VAL A 123 4.91 8.95 22.20
C VAL A 123 6.40 8.97 21.87
N ARG A 124 7.13 9.93 22.46
CA ARG A 124 8.60 9.99 22.30
C ARG A 124 9.25 8.75 22.87
N LYS A 125 10.43 8.40 22.36
CA LYS A 125 11.30 7.37 22.96
C LYS A 125 11.54 7.70 24.44
N GLY A 126 11.45 6.68 25.29
CA GLY A 126 11.50 6.79 26.74
C GLY A 126 10.25 7.36 27.40
N ASN A 127 9.23 7.76 26.63
CA ASN A 127 7.94 8.28 27.10
C ASN A 127 8.07 9.27 28.28
N PRO A 128 8.69 10.45 28.08
CA PRO A 128 9.07 11.36 29.17
C PRO A 128 7.87 11.94 29.95
N LYS A 129 6.66 11.89 29.37
CA LYS A 129 5.41 12.30 30.03
C LYS A 129 4.67 11.15 30.70
N ASN A 130 5.21 9.93 30.63
CA ASN A 130 4.60 8.71 31.15
C ASN A 130 3.12 8.55 30.73
N ILE A 131 2.85 8.74 29.44
CA ILE A 131 1.51 8.58 28.86
C ILE A 131 1.27 7.08 28.64
N GLN A 132 0.19 6.55 29.22
CA GLN A 132 -0.15 5.13 29.18
C GLN A 132 -1.60 4.88 28.71
N SER A 133 -2.44 5.92 28.64
CA SER A 133 -3.84 5.80 28.22
C SER A 133 -4.37 7.04 27.51
N LEU A 134 -5.63 7.00 27.07
CA LEU A 134 -6.35 8.15 26.51
C LEU A 134 -6.58 9.25 27.57
N GLU A 135 -6.84 8.88 28.82
CA GLU A 135 -7.03 9.82 29.93
C GLU A 135 -5.79 10.67 30.17
N ASP A 136 -4.60 10.08 30.02
CA ASP A 136 -3.34 10.79 30.17
C ASP A 136 -3.17 11.92 29.15
N LEU A 137 -3.81 11.82 27.98
CA LEU A 137 -3.82 12.88 26.99
C LEU A 137 -4.56 14.13 27.45
N THR A 138 -5.39 14.05 28.49
CA THR A 138 -6.09 15.21 29.07
C THR A 138 -5.27 15.98 30.11
N LYS A 139 -4.11 15.43 30.53
CA LYS A 139 -3.27 16.03 31.56
C LYS A 139 -2.72 17.39 31.10
N LYS A 140 -2.64 18.35 32.03
CA LYS A 140 -2.16 19.70 31.73
C LYS A 140 -0.75 19.66 31.15
N GLY A 141 -0.56 20.35 30.02
CA GLY A 141 0.75 20.55 29.40
C GLY A 141 1.23 19.40 28.52
N VAL A 142 0.37 18.41 28.22
CA VAL A 142 0.57 17.46 27.12
C VAL A 142 0.30 18.18 25.80
N LYS A 143 1.19 18.01 24.82
CA LYS A 143 1.07 18.59 23.48
C LYS A 143 0.86 17.50 22.44
N ILE A 144 -0.36 17.45 21.90
CA ILE A 144 -0.81 16.40 20.99
C ILE A 144 -0.71 16.88 19.54
N ILE A 145 -0.28 15.98 18.65
CA ILE A 145 -0.52 16.08 17.21
C ILE A 145 -1.66 15.14 16.86
N ASP A 146 -2.64 15.61 16.08
CA ASP A 146 -3.61 14.75 15.41
C ASP A 146 -3.53 14.92 13.89
N VAL A 147 -4.08 13.94 13.16
CA VAL A 147 -4.14 13.97 11.69
C VAL A 147 -5.59 14.01 11.26
N ASN A 148 -6.02 15.10 10.65
CA ASN A 148 -7.38 15.27 10.15
C ASN A 148 -7.46 15.06 8.62
N GLY A 149 -7.01 13.88 8.19
CA GLY A 149 -6.90 13.49 6.79
C GLY A 149 -6.17 12.15 6.65
N ALA A 150 -5.81 11.73 5.44
CA ALA A 150 -5.09 10.46 5.21
C ALA A 150 -5.74 9.22 5.89
N GLY A 151 -7.07 9.18 5.93
CA GLY A 151 -7.85 8.12 6.56
C GLY A 151 -8.12 8.32 8.05
N GLN A 152 -7.74 9.46 8.64
CA GLN A 152 -7.80 9.74 10.08
C GLN A 152 -8.80 10.86 10.44
N LEU A 153 -9.67 11.27 9.52
CA LEU A 153 -10.75 12.23 9.80
C LEU A 153 -11.54 11.81 11.04
N GLY A 154 -11.63 12.68 12.05
CA GLY A 154 -12.34 12.43 13.32
C GLY A 154 -11.70 11.40 14.26
N LEU A 155 -10.50 10.86 13.96
CA LEU A 155 -9.96 9.70 14.67
C LEU A 155 -9.73 9.96 16.17
N TRP A 156 -9.22 11.14 16.54
CA TRP A 156 -9.01 11.48 17.94
C TRP A 156 -10.33 11.62 18.70
N GLU A 157 -11.36 12.15 18.05
CA GLU A 157 -12.69 12.35 18.62
C GLU A 157 -13.41 11.02 18.81
N ASP A 158 -13.30 10.10 17.85
CA ASP A 158 -13.83 8.73 17.95
C ASP A 158 -13.27 8.00 19.19
N LEU A 159 -11.97 8.17 19.46
CA LEU A 159 -11.30 7.61 20.64
C LEU A 159 -11.74 8.31 21.92
N ALA A 160 -11.80 9.64 21.91
CA ALA A 160 -12.10 10.46 23.08
C ALA A 160 -13.57 10.35 23.53
N GLY A 161 -14.50 10.32 22.57
CA GLY A 161 -15.94 10.46 22.79
C GLY A 161 -16.53 9.34 23.64
N ARG A 162 -16.06 8.10 23.44
CA ARG A 162 -16.50 6.93 24.23
C ARG A 162 -16.20 7.05 25.72
N LYS A 163 -15.22 7.88 26.07
CA LYS A 163 -14.74 8.08 27.45
C LYS A 163 -15.06 9.47 28.02
N GLY A 164 -15.81 10.30 27.28
CA GLY A 164 -16.10 11.67 27.69
C GLY A 164 -14.86 12.58 27.75
N LEU A 165 -13.78 12.23 27.02
CA LEU A 165 -12.49 12.93 27.10
C LEU A 165 -12.37 14.08 26.09
N ILE A 166 -13.40 14.35 25.28
CA ILE A 166 -13.35 15.31 24.16
C ILE A 166 -12.80 16.68 24.59
N PRO A 167 -13.37 17.38 25.61
CA PRO A 167 -12.85 18.71 25.99
C PRO A 167 -11.44 18.66 26.57
N GLY A 168 -11.06 17.53 27.17
CA GLY A 168 -9.74 17.34 27.76
C GLY A 168 -8.66 17.17 26.70
N ILE A 169 -8.92 16.33 25.69
CA ILE A 169 -8.00 16.07 24.58
C ILE A 169 -7.94 17.28 23.64
N GLU A 170 -9.09 17.85 23.25
CA GLU A 170 -9.16 19.01 22.35
C GLU A 170 -8.26 20.16 22.82
N ARG A 171 -8.36 20.53 24.09
CA ARG A 171 -7.54 21.59 24.70
C ARG A 171 -6.02 21.33 24.63
N ASN A 172 -5.62 20.07 24.52
CA ASN A 172 -4.22 19.64 24.45
C ASN A 172 -3.76 19.33 23.01
N ILE A 173 -4.65 19.39 22.01
CA ILE A 173 -4.26 19.36 20.59
C ILE A 173 -3.49 20.63 20.29
N ALA A 174 -2.17 20.47 20.18
CA ALA A 174 -1.27 21.58 19.87
C ALA A 174 -1.21 21.86 18.37
N LEU A 175 -1.51 20.85 17.53
CA LEU A 175 -1.52 20.96 16.09
C LEU A 175 -2.33 19.83 15.44
N SER A 176 -3.20 20.21 14.49
CA SER A 176 -3.87 19.29 13.57
C SER A 176 -3.25 19.41 12.18
N VAL A 177 -2.85 18.29 11.59
CA VAL A 177 -2.24 18.25 10.24
C VAL A 177 -3.11 17.49 9.25
N LYS A 178 -2.90 17.70 7.94
CA LYS A 178 -3.74 17.08 6.91
C LYS A 178 -3.28 15.68 6.50
N SER A 179 -2.03 15.33 6.80
CA SER A 179 -1.45 14.06 6.35
C SER A 179 -0.50 13.44 7.37
N SER A 180 -0.33 12.12 7.30
CA SER A 180 0.68 11.45 8.11
C SER A 180 2.10 11.84 7.73
N ALA A 181 2.36 12.21 6.47
CA ALA A 181 3.69 12.66 6.04
C ALA A 181 4.09 13.95 6.78
N GLU A 182 3.17 14.92 6.84
CA GLU A 182 3.35 16.17 7.58
C GLU A 182 3.56 15.90 9.08
N ALA A 183 2.76 15.02 9.70
CA ALA A 183 2.95 14.62 11.09
C ALA A 183 4.34 14.02 11.34
N ILE A 184 4.83 13.16 10.44
CA ILE A 184 6.15 12.51 10.56
C ILE A 184 7.29 13.52 10.45
N GLU A 185 7.21 14.45 9.50
CA GLU A 185 8.21 15.50 9.33
C GLU A 185 8.29 16.37 10.59
N LEU A 186 7.14 16.83 11.10
CA LEU A 186 7.06 17.62 12.32
C LEU A 186 7.53 16.85 13.55
N TRP A 187 7.15 15.58 13.66
CA TRP A 187 7.59 14.72 14.75
C TRP A 187 9.12 14.61 14.78
N LYS A 188 9.75 14.38 13.63
CA LYS A 188 11.21 14.29 13.53
C LYS A 188 11.92 15.62 13.77
N ALA A 189 11.34 16.73 13.29
CA ALA A 189 11.96 18.04 13.37
C ALA A 189 11.81 18.71 14.74
N ASN A 190 10.78 18.37 15.51
CA ASN A 190 10.43 19.12 16.72
C ASN A 190 10.07 18.20 17.88
N SER A 191 10.90 18.20 18.93
CA SER A 191 10.69 17.39 20.14
C SER A 191 9.65 17.95 21.12
N LYS A 192 9.06 19.13 20.85
CA LYS A 192 8.09 19.77 21.76
C LYS A 192 6.75 19.04 21.89
N TYR A 193 6.41 18.15 20.95
CA TYR A 193 5.17 17.40 20.96
C TYR A 193 5.36 16.09 21.72
N ASP A 194 4.41 15.78 22.61
CA ASP A 194 4.52 14.66 23.55
C ASP A 194 3.83 13.40 23.02
N ALA A 195 2.72 13.57 22.31
CA ALA A 195 1.88 12.48 21.82
C ALA A 195 1.38 12.76 20.38
N TRP A 196 1.18 11.68 19.64
CA TRP A 196 0.60 11.70 18.30
C TRP A 196 -0.50 10.65 18.22
N ILE A 197 -1.75 11.09 18.07
CA ILE A 197 -2.90 10.21 17.86
C ILE A 197 -2.93 9.82 16.38
N THR A 198 -2.71 8.53 16.09
CA THR A 198 -2.62 8.03 14.71
C THR A 198 -2.88 6.53 14.63
N TYR A 199 -2.46 5.87 13.55
CA TYR A 199 -2.47 4.41 13.44
C TYR A 199 -1.20 3.76 14.00
N GLU A 200 -1.34 2.66 14.75
CA GLU A 200 -0.22 1.88 15.30
C GLU A 200 0.80 1.47 14.22
N SER A 201 0.33 1.20 13.00
CA SER A 201 1.16 0.88 11.83
C SER A 201 2.33 1.84 11.61
N TRP A 202 2.20 3.12 11.99
CA TRP A 202 3.28 4.09 11.84
C TRP A 202 4.45 3.84 12.78
N HIS A 203 4.21 3.28 13.97
CA HIS A 203 5.27 2.93 14.92
C HIS A 203 6.29 1.97 14.29
N TYR A 204 5.82 0.96 13.54
CA TYR A 204 6.69 -0.07 12.95
C TYR A 204 7.71 0.47 11.96
N ARG A 205 7.46 1.67 11.40
CA ARG A 205 8.35 2.38 10.47
C ARG A 205 9.18 3.47 11.16
N LEU A 206 8.86 3.78 12.41
CA LEU A 206 9.38 4.92 13.17
C LEU A 206 9.86 4.49 14.56
N LYS A 207 10.23 3.22 14.73
CA LYS A 207 10.63 2.63 16.02
C LYS A 207 11.80 3.33 16.70
N ASP A 208 12.64 4.00 15.89
CA ASP A 208 13.81 4.73 16.38
C ASP A 208 13.42 6.07 17.04
N VAL A 209 12.25 6.62 16.71
CA VAL A 209 11.80 7.95 17.16
C VAL A 209 10.43 7.94 17.84
N THR A 210 9.82 6.77 18.01
CA THR A 210 8.52 6.59 18.67
C THR A 210 8.52 5.39 19.61
N GLU A 211 7.68 5.47 20.63
CA GLU A 211 7.13 4.32 21.36
C GLU A 211 5.62 4.28 21.13
N LEU A 212 5.05 3.08 21.16
CA LEU A 212 3.62 2.86 21.02
C LEU A 212 3.00 2.62 22.38
N VAL A 213 2.06 3.47 22.77
CA VAL A 213 1.14 3.20 23.87
C VAL A 213 -0.01 2.38 23.30
N GLN A 214 -0.03 1.09 23.64
CA GLN A 214 -1.09 0.18 23.22
C GLN A 214 -2.34 0.45 24.03
N LEU A 215 -3.45 0.70 23.34
CA LEU A 215 -4.76 0.82 23.98
C LEU A 215 -5.24 -0.58 24.40
N PRO A 216 -5.94 -0.68 25.55
CA PRO A 216 -6.57 -1.94 25.94
C PRO A 216 -7.67 -2.33 24.92
N GLU A 217 -8.02 -3.60 24.83
CA GLU A 217 -8.85 -4.13 23.73
C GLU A 217 -10.22 -3.44 23.65
N GLU A 218 -10.81 -3.08 24.79
CA GLU A 218 -12.08 -2.35 24.89
C GLU A 218 -12.03 -0.94 24.29
N ASP A 219 -10.83 -0.34 24.22
CA ASP A 219 -10.60 1.01 23.70
C ASP A 219 -10.04 1.00 22.28
N LYS A 220 -9.70 -0.17 21.73
CA LYS A 220 -9.14 -0.24 20.38
C LYS A 220 -10.17 0.16 19.34
N LEU A 221 -9.76 1.12 18.52
CA LEU A 221 -10.48 1.56 17.35
C LEU A 221 -9.75 1.09 16.10
N TYR A 222 -10.44 0.32 15.25
CA TYR A 222 -9.90 -0.16 13.99
C TYR A 222 -10.51 0.58 12.81
N ARG A 223 -9.70 0.83 11.78
CA ARG A 223 -10.20 1.25 10.45
C ARG A 223 -9.65 0.31 9.37
N GLY A 224 -10.52 0.00 8.41
CA GLY A 224 -10.25 -0.92 7.31
C GLY A 224 -9.34 -0.34 6.22
N THR A 225 -9.00 -1.18 5.25
CA THR A 225 -8.26 -0.84 4.04
C THR A 225 -9.11 -1.26 2.85
N PRO A 226 -10.09 -0.42 2.45
CA PRO A 226 -10.99 -0.76 1.38
C PRO A 226 -10.27 -0.73 0.04
N ILE A 227 -10.66 -1.63 -0.85
CA ILE A 227 -10.12 -1.71 -2.20
C ILE A 227 -11.25 -2.06 -3.17
N SER A 228 -11.21 -1.48 -4.37
CA SER A 228 -12.19 -1.77 -5.42
C SER A 228 -11.59 -1.58 -6.80
N MET A 229 -12.10 -2.34 -7.76
CA MET A 229 -11.79 -2.11 -9.17
C MET A 229 -12.53 -0.87 -9.67
N THR A 230 -12.00 -0.25 -10.72
CA THR A 230 -12.70 0.80 -11.46
C THR A 230 -13.67 0.20 -12.47
N SER A 231 -14.73 0.94 -12.82
CA SER A 231 -15.74 0.49 -13.78
C SER A 231 -15.18 0.30 -15.20
N LYS A 232 -14.18 1.12 -15.55
CA LYS A 232 -13.58 1.22 -16.89
C LYS A 232 -12.21 0.54 -17.02
N SER A 233 -11.79 -0.24 -16.02
CA SER A 233 -10.55 -1.03 -16.10
C SER A 233 -10.52 -1.86 -17.38
N ASP A 234 -9.42 -1.76 -18.14
CA ASP A 234 -9.14 -2.62 -19.30
C ASP A 234 -8.47 -3.94 -18.87
N SER A 235 -7.87 -3.96 -17.68
CA SER A 235 -7.17 -5.11 -17.08
C SER A 235 -8.01 -5.86 -16.04
N LYS A 236 -9.33 -6.02 -16.26
CA LYS A 236 -10.27 -6.52 -15.23
C LYS A 236 -9.89 -7.88 -14.63
N LYS A 237 -9.33 -8.78 -15.43
CA LYS A 237 -8.95 -10.14 -14.99
C LYS A 237 -7.71 -10.08 -14.10
N GLU A 238 -6.71 -9.32 -14.51
CA GLU A 238 -5.43 -9.12 -13.84
C GLU A 238 -5.63 -8.34 -12.53
N ALA A 239 -6.45 -7.29 -12.56
CA ALA A 239 -6.85 -6.52 -11.39
C ALA A 239 -7.56 -7.40 -10.35
N ARG A 240 -8.50 -8.25 -10.78
CA ARG A 240 -9.17 -9.21 -9.90
C ARG A 240 -8.19 -10.20 -9.28
N LYS A 241 -7.24 -10.73 -10.07
CA LYS A 241 -6.19 -11.62 -9.55
C LYS A 241 -5.35 -10.94 -8.48
N PHE A 242 -4.97 -9.68 -8.69
CA PHE A 242 -4.21 -8.93 -7.70
C PHE A 242 -5.01 -8.71 -6.40
N ILE A 243 -6.29 -8.33 -6.49
CA ILE A 243 -7.14 -8.21 -5.28
C ILE A 243 -7.26 -9.55 -4.54
N GLN A 244 -7.43 -10.67 -5.25
CA GLN A 244 -7.47 -11.99 -4.61
C GLN A 244 -6.12 -12.36 -3.98
N TYR A 245 -5.01 -12.02 -4.64
CA TYR A 245 -3.67 -12.20 -4.09
C TYR A 245 -3.50 -11.46 -2.77
N LEU A 246 -3.89 -10.18 -2.73
CA LEU A 246 -3.81 -9.34 -1.52
C LEU A 246 -4.61 -9.90 -0.33
N LYS A 247 -5.56 -10.82 -0.55
CA LYS A 247 -6.38 -11.46 0.48
C LYS A 247 -5.84 -12.81 0.95
N THR A 248 -4.72 -13.26 0.40
CA THR A 248 -4.09 -14.52 0.82
C THR A 248 -3.42 -14.39 2.18
N GLU A 249 -3.27 -15.50 2.89
CA GLU A 249 -2.54 -15.56 4.17
C GLU A 249 -1.11 -15.00 4.04
N LYS A 250 -0.41 -15.33 2.95
CA LYS A 250 0.92 -14.77 2.67
C LYS A 250 0.90 -13.24 2.58
N SER A 251 -0.12 -12.68 1.92
CA SER A 251 -0.27 -11.22 1.84
C SER A 251 -0.62 -10.62 3.18
N HIS A 252 -1.44 -11.31 3.97
CA HIS A 252 -1.77 -10.90 5.33
C HIS A 252 -0.52 -10.77 6.21
N GLN A 253 0.39 -11.75 6.15
CA GLN A 253 1.65 -11.72 6.90
C GLN A 253 2.52 -10.51 6.54
N VAL A 254 2.53 -10.10 5.27
CA VAL A 254 3.17 -8.85 4.87
C VAL A 254 2.46 -7.66 5.53
N PHE A 255 1.14 -7.56 5.43
CA PHE A 255 0.37 -6.51 6.11
C PHE A 255 0.64 -6.46 7.64
N GLN A 256 0.76 -7.61 8.31
CA GLN A 256 1.08 -7.71 9.74
C GLN A 256 2.47 -7.17 10.08
N LYS A 257 3.49 -7.44 9.24
CA LYS A 257 4.82 -6.80 9.35
C LYS A 257 4.73 -5.27 9.31
N TRP A 258 3.75 -4.72 8.57
CA TRP A 258 3.49 -3.29 8.49
C TRP A 258 2.53 -2.75 9.57
N GLY A 259 2.01 -3.60 10.46
CA GLY A 259 1.18 -3.22 11.60
C GLY A 259 -0.34 -3.28 11.38
N TRP A 260 -0.79 -4.00 10.35
CA TRP A 260 -2.20 -4.38 10.18
C TRP A 260 -2.51 -5.67 10.95
N LYS A 261 -3.81 -5.96 11.14
CA LYS A 261 -4.31 -7.14 11.85
C LYS A 261 -4.98 -8.13 10.93
#